data_AF-A0A285U1W0-F1
#
_entry.id   AF-A0A285U1W0-F1
#
_cell.length_a   1.000
_cell.length_b   1.000
_cell.length_c   1.000
_cell.angle_alpha   90.00
_cell.angle_beta   90.00
_cell.angle_gamma   90.00
#
_symmetry.space_group_name_H-M   'P 1'
#
loop_
_entity.id
_entity.type
_entity.pdbx_description
1 polymer ?
#
loop_
_entity_poly.entity_id
_entity_poly.type
_entity_poly.pdbx_seq_one_letter_code
_entity_poly.pdbx_strand_id
1 'polypeptide(L)' 'MKWILTVFEQDTIHMFEYETKEEALQAQENTESPSIITFTNLSLAA' A
#
# COMPACT_ATOMS: atom_id res chain seq x y z
N MET A 1 0.51 -2.71 12.72
CA MET A 1 0.21 -3.31 11.40
C MET A 1 0.37 -2.22 10.38
N LYS A 2 1.03 -2.50 9.25
CA LYS A 2 1.28 -1.49 8.21
C LYS A 2 0.52 -1.86 6.95
N TRP A 3 0.02 -0.84 6.26
CA TRP A 3 -0.70 -0.98 5.00
C TRP A 3 0.21 -0.51 3.88
N ILE A 4 0.41 -1.36 2.87
CA ILE A 4 1.27 -1.03 1.75
C ILE A 4 0.42 -1.02 0.49
N LEU A 5 0.36 0.14 -0.17
CA LEU A 5 -0.20 0.30 -1.50
C LEU A 5 0.95 0.18 -2.51
N THR A 6 0.88 -0.82 -3.36
CA THR A 6 1.82 -0.99 -4.47
C THR A 6 1.15 -0.63 -5.78
N VAL A 7 1.69 0.38 -6.47
CA VAL A 7 1.20 0.85 -7.77
C VAL A 7 2.20 0.41 -8.84
N PHE A 8 1.71 -0.24 -9.88
CA PHE A 8 2.50 -0.70 -11.03
C PHE A 8 2.27 0.26 -12.19
N GLU A 9 3.29 1.04 -12.54
CA GLU A 9 3.23 2.00 -13.64
C GLU A 9 4.31 1.69 -14.67
N GLN A 10 3.90 1.07 -15.78
CA GLN A 10 4.79 0.65 -16.87
C GLN A 10 5.94 -0.22 -16.33
N ASP A 11 7.16 0.32 -16.32
CA ASP A 11 8.38 -0.35 -15.86
C ASP A 11 8.79 0.04 -14.41
N THR A 12 7.94 0.82 -13.72
CA THR A 12 8.21 1.33 -12.37
C THR A 12 7.23 0.76 -11.36
N ILE A 13 7.75 0.42 -10.18
CA ILE A 13 6.97 -0.04 -9.03
C ILE A 13 7.05 1.04 -7.95
N HIS A 14 5.92 1.61 -7.57
CA HIS A 14 5.80 2.55 -6.46
C HIS A 14 5.20 1.84 -5.26
N MET A 15 5.81 2.01 -4.08
CA MET A 15 5.32 1.46 -2.83
C MET A 15 5.10 2.59 -1.83
N PHE A 16 3.88 2.67 -1.30
CA PHE A 16 3.46 3.67 -0.33
C PHE A 16 3.06 2.97 0.97
N GLU A 17 3.60 3.43 2.09
CA GLU A 17 3.30 2.90 3.42
C GLU A 17 2.33 3.83 4.15
N TYR A 18 1.30 3.23 4.76
CA TYR A 18 0.29 3.91 5.55
C TYR A 18 0.14 3.24 6.92
N GLU A 19 -0.16 4.06 7.94
CA GLU A 19 -0.38 3.60 9.31
C GLU A 19 -1.78 2.98 9.46
N THR A 20 -2.77 3.54 8.76
CA THR A 20 -4.16 3.10 8.88
C THR A 20 -4.69 2.49 7.58
N LYS A 21 -5.73 1.66 7.74
CA LYS A 21 -6.43 1.03 6.61
C LYS A 21 -7.15 2.07 5.76
N GLU A 22 -7.81 3.03 6.42
CA GLU A 22 -8.59 4.07 5.75
C GLU A 22 -7.71 4.94 4.85
N GLU A 23 -6.53 5.35 5.31
CA GLU A 23 -5.58 6.10 4.47
C GLU A 23 -5.16 5.32 3.22
N ALA A 24 -4.85 4.03 3.37
CA ALA A 24 -4.45 3.18 2.25
C ALA A 24 -5.59 2.96 1.24
N LEU A 25 -6.84 2.80 1.72
CA LEU A 25 -8.02 2.66 0.86
C LEU A 25 -8.33 3.95 0.12
N GLN A 26 -8.28 5.09 0.80
CA GLN A 26 -8.49 6.39 0.18
C GLN A 26 -7.42 6.66 -0.89
N ALA A 27 -6.16 6.30 -0.65
CA ALA A 27 -5.11 6.41 -1.65
C ALA A 27 -5.36 5.49 -2.87
N GLN A 28 -5.86 4.27 -2.65
CA GLN A 28 -6.22 3.36 -3.73
C GLN A 28 -7.36 3.89 -4.59
N GLU A 29 -8.43 4.44 -3.99
CA GLU A 29 -9.56 5.01 -4.72
C GLU A 29 -9.14 6.18 -5.63
N ASN A 30 -8.09 6.91 -5.23
CA ASN A 30 -7.54 8.03 -6.00
C ASN A 30 -6.47 7.60 -7.03
N THR A 31 -6.10 6.32 -7.08
CA THR A 31 -5.09 5.82 -8.03
C THR A 31 -5.78 5.27 -9.28
N GLU A 32 -5.50 5.88 -10.44
CA GLU A 32 -6.08 5.48 -11.73
C GLU A 32 -5.51 4.15 -12.28
N SER A 33 -4.32 3.76 -11.80
CA SER A 33 -3.59 2.56 -12.20
C SER A 33 -3.93 1.34 -11.33
N PRO A 34 -3.83 0.11 -11.85
CA PRO A 34 -4.07 -1.10 -11.08
C PRO A 34 -3.10 -1.17 -9.89
N SER A 35 -3.66 -1.14 -8.69
CA SER A 35 -2.92 -1.07 -7.44
C SER A 35 -3.28 -2.24 -6.53
N ILE A 36 -2.29 -2.83 -5.86
CA ILE A 36 -2.50 -3.90 -4.88
C ILE A 36 -2.29 -3.34 -3.49
N ILE A 37 -3.31 -3.46 -2.62
CA ILE A 37 -3.15 -3.22 -1.19
C ILE A 37 -2.77 -4.54 -0.52
N THR A 38 -1.68 -4.54 0.24
CA THR A 38 -1.25 -5.67 1.07
C THR A 38 -1.21 -5.28 2.54
N PHE A 39 -1.46 -6.25 3.40
CA PHE A 39 -1.43 -6.10 4.85
C PHE A 39 -0.21 -6.79 5.42
N THR A 40 0.63 -6.04 6.11
CA THR A 40 1.82 -6.60 6.76
C THR A 40 1.71 -6.45 8.28
N ASN A 41 1.69 -7.59 8.97
CA ASN A 41 1.85 -7.62 10.41
C ASN A 41 3.34 -7.73 10.75
N LEU A 42 4.03 -6.60 10.87
CA LEU A 42 5.38 -6.55 11.42
C LEU A 42 5.29 -6.78 12.94
N SER A 43 5.26 -8.04 13.37
CA SER A 43 5.65 -8.38 14.73
C SER A 43 7.17 -8.31 14.79
N LEU A 44 7.71 -7.36 15.55
CA LEU A 44 9.13 -7.35 15.90
C LEU A 44 9.43 -8.68 16.60
N ALA A 45 10.11 -9.61 15.92
CA ALA A 45 10.76 -10.72 16.60
C ALA A 45 11.99 -10.11 17.28
N ALA A 46 11.81 -9.69 18.54
CA ALA A 46 12.87 -9.24 19.42
C ALA A 46 13.69 -10.45 19.93
#